data_AF-A0A4R8LPE6-F1
#
_entry.id   AF-A0A4R8LPE6-F1
#
_cell.length_a   1.000
_cell.length_b   1.000
_cell.length_c   1.000
_cell.angle_alpha   90.00
_cell.angle_beta   90.00
_cell.angle_gamma   90.00
#
_symmetry.space_group_name_H-M   'P 1'
#
loop_
_entity.id
_entity.type
_entity.pdbx_description
1 polymer ?
#
loop_
_entity_poly.entity_id
_entity_poly.type
_entity_poly.pdbx_seq_one_letter_code
_entity_poly.pdbx_strand_id
1 'polypeptide(L)'
;MQRHRRNRHVRLHRRAHHHLLEFPAVFATLYCPHHSIINPIIVSHRVHVSITFHDGHNAPSDGTHTSTCLYRALTMKSNARTVSSSVVATPSPVLRHALTTGLVAGTAAAAVAGWRASAEGSTVFAPLNAVTHCLWPRRALRETRFSARFTLTGLAIHQASAIFWAVLCEALNARLSRDAEVVSPVAIVTAATATAAAAYVVDYHVVPERITPGFDIHLSKRSLAGVYVALAAGLAGAALLRAARAPR
;
A
#
# COMPACT_ATOMS: atom_id res chain seq x y z
N MET A 1 -1.22 -52.94 -49.02
CA MET A 1 -1.25 -53.03 -47.54
C MET A 1 -0.51 -51.84 -46.93
N GLN A 2 -1.26 -51.07 -46.16
CA GLN A 2 -0.96 -49.94 -45.26
C GLN A 2 0.50 -49.47 -45.07
N ARG A 3 0.80 -48.25 -45.57
CA ARG A 3 1.88 -47.38 -45.07
C ARG A 3 1.38 -46.64 -43.83
N HIS A 4 1.86 -47.01 -42.65
CA HIS A 4 1.50 -46.39 -41.38
C HIS A 4 2.35 -45.12 -41.14
N ARG A 5 1.80 -43.93 -41.47
CA ARG A 5 2.35 -42.63 -41.07
C ARG A 5 2.13 -42.42 -39.57
N ARG A 6 3.17 -42.60 -38.75
CA ARG A 6 3.19 -42.13 -37.35
C ARG A 6 3.36 -40.61 -37.32
N ASN A 7 2.27 -39.88 -37.07
CA ASN A 7 2.33 -38.48 -36.66
C ASN A 7 2.96 -38.39 -35.26
N ARG A 8 4.22 -37.95 -35.17
CA ARG A 8 4.81 -37.49 -33.91
C ARG A 8 4.35 -36.06 -33.66
N HIS A 9 3.32 -35.88 -32.83
CA HIS A 9 3.06 -34.58 -32.22
C HIS A 9 4.13 -34.30 -31.15
N VAL A 10 5.10 -33.46 -31.49
CA VAL A 10 5.99 -32.83 -30.52
C VAL A 10 5.16 -31.78 -29.77
N ARG A 11 4.68 -32.11 -28.57
CA ARG A 11 4.15 -31.10 -27.63
C ARG A 11 5.33 -30.37 -27.02
N LEU A 12 5.59 -29.16 -27.53
CA LEU A 12 6.43 -28.17 -26.88
C LEU A 12 5.77 -27.76 -25.56
N HIS A 13 6.21 -28.33 -24.43
CA HIS A 13 5.89 -27.78 -23.12
C HIS A 13 6.64 -26.47 -22.96
N ARG A 14 5.98 -25.36 -23.32
CA ARG A 14 6.42 -24.01 -22.96
C ARG A 14 6.26 -23.87 -21.44
N ARG A 15 7.33 -24.08 -20.69
CA ARG A 15 7.40 -23.82 -19.24
C ARG A 15 7.31 -22.32 -19.07
N ALA A 16 6.12 -21.81 -18.76
CA ALA A 16 5.93 -20.42 -18.36
C ALA A 16 6.55 -20.26 -16.97
N HIS A 17 7.72 -19.62 -16.91
CA HIS A 17 8.32 -19.18 -15.67
C HIS A 17 7.50 -18.00 -15.15
N HIS A 18 6.50 -18.28 -14.31
CA HIS A 18 5.79 -17.27 -13.56
C HIS A 18 6.68 -16.80 -12.40
N HIS A 19 7.42 -15.71 -12.60
CA HIS A 19 7.95 -14.94 -11.48
C HIS A 19 6.80 -14.13 -10.89
N LEU A 20 6.03 -14.75 -10.00
CA LEU A 20 5.05 -14.06 -9.16
C LEU A 20 5.81 -13.35 -8.05
N LEU A 21 5.95 -12.03 -8.17
CA LEU A 21 6.25 -11.16 -7.05
C LEU A 21 5.02 -11.18 -6.12
N GLU A 22 5.02 -12.08 -5.15
CA GLU A 22 4.02 -12.12 -4.08
C GLU A 22 4.19 -10.89 -3.18
N PHE A 23 3.47 -9.82 -3.51
CA PHE A 23 3.23 -8.73 -2.57
C PHE A 23 2.19 -9.21 -1.54
N PRO A 24 2.44 -9.08 -0.23
CA PRO A 24 1.39 -9.37 0.76
C PRO A 24 0.21 -8.42 0.49
N ALA A 25 -0.97 -8.99 0.35
CA ALA A 25 -2.24 -8.30 0.21
C ALA A 25 -2.45 -7.33 1.38
N VAL A 26 -2.05 -6.08 1.18
CA VAL A 26 -2.33 -4.98 2.10
C VAL A 26 -2.82 -3.85 1.20
N PHE A 27 -4.15 -3.68 1.17
CA PHE A 27 -4.95 -2.72 0.40
C PHE A 27 -5.07 -2.94 -1.12
N ALA A 28 -6.08 -3.73 -1.52
CA ALA A 28 -6.78 -3.48 -2.78
C ALA A 28 -7.94 -2.53 -2.51
N THR A 29 -7.74 -1.22 -2.67
CA THR A 29 -8.84 -0.25 -2.63
C THR A 29 -9.54 -0.27 -3.98
N LEU A 30 -10.67 -0.97 -4.08
CA LEU A 30 -11.57 -0.81 -5.23
C LEU A 30 -12.28 0.54 -5.10
N TYR A 31 -11.85 1.51 -5.89
CA TYR A 31 -12.56 2.77 -6.07
C TYR A 31 -13.84 2.50 -6.89
N CYS A 32 -15.01 2.61 -6.25
CA CYS A 32 -16.29 2.60 -6.94
C CYS A 32 -16.78 4.05 -7.08
N PRO A 33 -16.96 4.60 -8.29
CA PRO A 33 -17.11 6.06 -8.47
C PRO A 33 -18.42 6.65 -7.94
N HIS A 34 -19.38 5.85 -7.46
CA HIS A 34 -20.77 6.33 -7.39
C HIS A 34 -21.57 6.10 -6.10
N HIS A 35 -21.03 5.52 -5.02
CA HIS A 35 -21.73 5.51 -3.74
C HIS A 35 -20.79 5.60 -2.53
N SER A 36 -21.09 6.56 -1.65
CA SER A 36 -20.55 6.69 -0.31
C SER A 36 -20.87 5.44 0.50
N ILE A 37 -19.85 4.65 0.84
CA ILE A 37 -19.62 3.92 2.10
C ILE A 37 -18.34 3.10 1.89
N ILE A 38 -17.28 3.45 2.63
CA ILE A 38 -16.00 2.73 2.66
C ILE A 38 -16.10 1.76 3.84
N ASN A 39 -16.09 0.46 3.58
CA ASN A 39 -15.82 -0.53 4.63
C ASN A 39 -14.56 -1.32 4.23
N PRO A 40 -13.42 -1.13 4.92
CA PRO A 40 -12.26 -1.99 4.72
C PRO A 40 -12.56 -3.37 5.30
N ILE A 41 -12.47 -4.41 4.48
CA ILE A 41 -12.48 -5.80 4.96
C ILE A 41 -11.03 -6.21 5.21
N ILE A 42 -10.66 -6.37 6.48
CA ILE A 42 -9.40 -6.98 6.89
C ILE A 42 -9.60 -8.49 6.85
N VAL A 43 -8.91 -9.21 5.96
CA VAL A 43 -8.94 -10.68 5.93
C VAL A 43 -7.63 -11.24 6.46
N SER A 44 -7.71 -12.02 7.55
CA SER A 44 -6.55 -12.50 8.32
C SER A 44 -5.93 -13.81 7.84
N HIS A 45 -6.43 -14.45 6.77
CA HIS A 45 -5.84 -15.69 6.24
C HIS A 45 -5.92 -15.75 4.71
N ARG A 46 -5.03 -16.56 4.09
CA ARG A 46 -4.90 -16.76 2.64
C ARG A 46 -6.28 -16.89 1.96
N VAL A 47 -6.69 -15.84 1.24
CA VAL A 47 -7.87 -15.91 0.37
C VAL A 47 -7.38 -16.28 -1.02
N HIS A 48 -7.76 -17.47 -1.50
CA HIS A 48 -7.73 -17.76 -2.93
C HIS A 48 -8.92 -17.06 -3.58
N VAL A 49 -8.66 -15.94 -4.25
CA VAL A 49 -9.66 -15.29 -5.11
C VAL A 49 -9.52 -15.90 -6.50
N SER A 50 -10.48 -16.74 -6.89
CA SER A 50 -10.59 -17.26 -8.25
C SER A 50 -11.62 -16.43 -8.99
N ILE A 51 -11.17 -15.56 -9.89
CA ILE A 51 -12.04 -14.77 -10.77
C ILE A 51 -12.29 -15.61 -12.01
N THR A 52 -13.50 -16.16 -12.16
CA THR A 52 -13.94 -16.82 -13.39
C THR A 52 -14.67 -15.78 -14.24
N PHE A 53 -14.09 -15.44 -15.39
CA PHE A 53 -14.79 -14.67 -16.42
C PHE A 53 -15.65 -15.63 -17.23
N HIS A 54 -16.95 -15.35 -17.30
CA HIS A 54 -17.86 -16.10 -18.16
C HIS A 54 -18.11 -15.24 -19.40
N ASP A 55 -17.50 -15.62 -20.54
CA ASP A 55 -17.82 -15.05 -21.84
C ASP A 55 -19.21 -15.55 -22.24
N GLY A 56 -20.23 -14.81 -21.81
CA GLY A 56 -21.60 -14.99 -22.24
C GLY A 56 -21.77 -14.46 -23.67
N HIS A 57 -21.40 -15.25 -24.67
CA HIS A 57 -21.97 -15.09 -25.99
C HIS A 57 -23.46 -15.46 -25.92
N ASN A 58 -24.32 -14.45 -26.05
CA ASN A 58 -25.58 -14.45 -26.79
C ASN A 58 -26.30 -13.12 -26.51
N ALA A 59 -26.07 -12.14 -27.38
CA ALA A 59 -26.91 -10.95 -27.45
C ALA A 59 -28.13 -11.26 -28.33
N PRO A 60 -29.38 -11.04 -27.87
CA PRO A 60 -30.50 -10.91 -28.77
C PRO A 60 -30.62 -9.46 -29.24
N SER A 61 -30.81 -9.31 -30.54
CA SER A 61 -31.17 -8.08 -31.24
C SER A 61 -32.62 -7.71 -30.91
N ASP A 62 -32.85 -6.68 -30.10
CA ASP A 62 -33.93 -5.72 -30.41
C ASP A 62 -33.77 -4.42 -29.60
N GLY A 63 -34.06 -3.30 -30.25
CA GLY A 63 -33.94 -1.97 -29.68
C GLY A 63 -35.16 -1.61 -28.85
N THR A 64 -34.97 -1.26 -27.58
CA THR A 64 -35.67 -0.18 -26.86
C THR A 64 -35.21 -0.13 -25.40
N HIS A 65 -34.90 1.09 -24.94
CA HIS A 65 -34.95 1.59 -23.56
C HIS A 65 -34.24 0.86 -22.38
N THR A 66 -33.49 1.71 -21.64
CA THR A 66 -33.25 1.66 -20.19
C THR A 66 -32.44 0.48 -19.63
N SER A 67 -31.12 0.70 -19.55
CA SER A 67 -30.20 -0.07 -18.74
C SER A 67 -30.60 -0.02 -17.26
N THR A 68 -31.32 -1.03 -16.78
CA THR A 68 -31.57 -1.23 -15.34
C THR A 68 -31.43 -2.71 -15.00
N CYS A 69 -30.27 -3.02 -14.41
CA CYS A 69 -30.04 -3.96 -13.32
C CYS A 69 -30.46 -5.44 -13.47
N LEU A 70 -29.48 -6.35 -13.30
CA LEU A 70 -29.65 -7.56 -12.49
C LEU A 70 -28.27 -8.01 -11.97
N TYR A 71 -27.72 -7.26 -11.01
CA TYR A 71 -26.66 -7.78 -10.14
C TYR A 71 -27.31 -8.78 -9.18
N ARG A 72 -27.17 -10.07 -9.48
CA ARG A 72 -27.65 -11.15 -8.62
C ARG A 72 -26.78 -11.21 -7.37
N ALA A 73 -27.34 -10.82 -6.24
CA ALA A 73 -26.75 -10.94 -4.92
C ALA A 73 -26.38 -12.41 -4.66
N LEU A 74 -25.08 -12.68 -4.47
CA LEU A 74 -24.60 -13.94 -3.94
C LEU A 74 -25.01 -14.02 -2.46
N THR A 75 -26.03 -14.83 -2.19
CA THR A 75 -26.37 -15.28 -0.85
C THR A 75 -25.25 -16.18 -0.34
N MET A 76 -24.43 -15.65 0.57
CA MET A 76 -23.51 -16.47 1.37
C MET A 76 -24.35 -17.38 2.29
N LYS A 77 -24.27 -18.70 2.07
CA LYS A 77 -24.62 -19.67 3.11
C LYS A 77 -23.59 -19.56 4.23
N SER A 78 -23.93 -18.77 5.24
CA SER A 78 -23.27 -18.79 6.55
C SER A 78 -23.54 -20.14 7.21
N ASN A 79 -22.51 -20.98 7.35
CA ASN A 79 -22.55 -22.04 8.35
C ASN A 79 -22.37 -21.38 9.71
N ALA A 80 -23.48 -20.99 10.31
CA ALA A 80 -23.56 -20.55 11.69
C ALA A 80 -23.02 -21.66 12.59
N ARG A 81 -21.81 -21.48 13.10
CA ARG A 81 -21.36 -22.16 14.30
C ARG A 81 -20.61 -21.15 15.17
N THR A 82 -21.37 -20.68 16.16
CA THR A 82 -20.93 -20.12 17.44
C THR A 82 -20.33 -18.72 17.42
N VAL A 83 -21.19 -17.74 17.69
CA VAL A 83 -20.85 -16.51 18.40
C VAL A 83 -20.16 -16.88 19.70
N SER A 84 -18.91 -16.48 19.89
CA SER A 84 -18.26 -16.49 21.20
C SER A 84 -17.32 -15.30 21.30
N SER A 85 -17.77 -14.33 22.11
CA SER A 85 -16.98 -13.39 22.92
C SER A 85 -16.01 -12.45 22.18
N SER A 86 -16.27 -11.16 22.35
CA SER A 86 -15.39 -10.03 22.03
C SER A 86 -14.00 -10.22 22.65
N VAL A 87 -13.10 -10.88 21.92
CA VAL A 87 -11.68 -10.72 22.10
C VAL A 87 -11.38 -9.34 21.53
N VAL A 88 -11.09 -8.36 22.38
CA VAL A 88 -10.33 -7.18 21.97
C VAL A 88 -9.01 -7.75 21.44
N ALA A 89 -8.93 -7.94 20.13
CA ALA A 89 -7.76 -8.52 19.50
C ALA A 89 -6.58 -7.60 19.80
N THR A 90 -5.67 -8.06 20.66
CA THR A 90 -4.41 -7.36 20.86
C THR A 90 -3.68 -7.39 19.52
N PRO A 91 -3.29 -6.22 18.96
CA PRO A 91 -2.58 -6.20 17.70
C PRO A 91 -1.32 -7.04 17.84
N SER A 92 -1.01 -7.86 16.82
CA SER A 92 0.18 -8.69 16.85
C SER A 92 1.43 -7.84 17.15
N PRO A 93 2.48 -8.39 17.79
CA PRO A 93 3.70 -7.64 18.10
C PRO A 93 4.27 -6.91 16.87
N VAL A 94 4.21 -7.54 15.70
CA VAL A 94 4.59 -6.95 14.40
C VAL A 94 3.76 -5.72 14.08
N LEU A 95 2.44 -5.77 14.23
CA LEU A 95 1.56 -4.63 13.98
C LEU A 95 1.82 -3.48 14.96
N ARG A 96 2.02 -3.79 16.26
CA ARG A 96 2.37 -2.78 17.26
C ARG A 96 3.71 -2.10 16.93
N HIS A 97 4.71 -2.87 16.52
CA HIS A 97 6.01 -2.34 16.10
C HIS A 97 5.86 -1.48 14.85
N ALA A 98 5.18 -1.96 13.82
CA ALA A 98 4.92 -1.21 12.60
C ALA A 98 4.16 0.11 12.86
N LEU A 99 3.20 0.12 13.80
CA LEU A 99 2.53 1.36 14.21
C LEU A 99 3.53 2.37 14.78
N THR A 100 4.35 1.97 15.75
CA THR A 100 5.35 2.87 16.35
C THR A 100 6.41 3.32 15.34
N THR A 101 6.96 2.38 14.58
CA THR A 101 7.97 2.62 13.54
C THR A 101 7.42 3.55 12.45
N GLY A 102 6.19 3.30 11.99
CA GLY A 102 5.52 4.10 10.97
C GLY A 102 5.16 5.51 11.44
N LEU A 103 4.70 5.68 12.67
CA LEU A 103 4.44 7.01 13.24
C LEU A 103 5.72 7.85 13.35
N VAL A 104 6.82 7.24 13.79
CA VAL A 104 8.13 7.92 13.87
C VAL A 104 8.61 8.30 12.47
N ALA A 105 8.58 7.35 11.52
CA ALA A 105 9.01 7.57 10.15
C ALA A 105 8.17 8.62 9.42
N GLY A 106 6.85 8.52 9.53
CA GLY A 106 5.92 9.47 8.94
C GLY A 106 6.07 10.87 9.52
N THR A 107 6.27 11.01 10.83
CA THR A 107 6.54 12.31 11.48
C THR A 107 7.87 12.90 11.00
N ALA A 108 8.94 12.10 10.92
CA ALA A 108 10.24 12.55 10.42
C ALA A 108 10.14 13.03 8.96
N ALA A 109 9.45 12.27 8.11
CA ALA A 109 9.21 12.63 6.71
C ALA A 109 8.37 13.91 6.60
N ALA A 110 7.31 14.06 7.38
CA ALA A 110 6.45 15.24 7.38
C ALA A 110 7.21 16.49 7.88
N ALA A 111 8.04 16.35 8.92
CA ALA A 111 8.87 17.43 9.44
C ALA A 111 9.88 17.92 8.39
N VAL A 112 10.58 17.00 7.72
CA VAL A 112 11.51 17.35 6.64
C VAL A 112 10.75 17.95 5.45
N ALA A 113 9.60 17.41 5.05
CA ALA A 113 8.79 17.97 3.98
C ALA A 113 8.38 19.41 4.30
N GLY A 114 7.85 19.67 5.50
CA GLY A 114 7.45 21.01 5.92
C GLY A 114 8.62 21.98 6.00
N TRP A 115 9.76 21.56 6.58
CA TRP A 115 10.98 22.36 6.63
C TRP A 115 11.49 22.73 5.23
N ARG A 116 11.59 21.75 4.34
CA ARG A 116 12.06 21.96 2.96
C ARG A 116 11.08 22.84 2.16
N ALA A 117 9.77 22.65 2.33
CA ALA A 117 8.76 23.50 1.69
C ALA A 117 8.88 24.96 2.15
N SER A 118 9.09 25.19 3.46
CA SER A 118 9.34 26.53 3.99
C SER A 118 10.64 27.14 3.44
N ALA A 119 11.70 26.34 3.32
CA ALA A 119 12.98 26.78 2.76
C ALA A 119 12.91 27.09 1.25
N GLU A 120 11.89 26.57 0.56
CA GLU A 120 11.66 26.75 -0.88
C GLU A 120 10.53 27.74 -1.20
N GLY A 121 10.11 28.55 -0.21
CA GLY A 121 9.16 29.65 -0.41
C GLY A 121 7.68 29.28 -0.30
N SER A 122 7.37 28.05 0.14
CA SER A 122 6.02 27.63 0.52
C SER A 122 5.84 27.70 2.04
N THR A 123 4.76 27.13 2.58
CA THR A 123 4.59 26.98 4.03
C THR A 123 4.82 25.55 4.49
N VAL A 124 5.10 25.38 5.79
CA VAL A 124 5.31 24.06 6.43
C VAL A 124 4.14 23.09 6.26
N PHE A 125 2.93 23.59 6.03
CA PHE A 125 1.71 22.77 5.88
C PHE A 125 1.44 22.34 4.45
N ALA A 126 2.04 23.02 3.46
CA ALA A 126 1.72 22.81 2.05
C ALA A 126 1.92 21.36 1.59
N PRO A 127 3.01 20.64 1.96
CA PRO A 127 3.16 19.23 1.58
C PRO A 127 2.04 18.34 2.12
N LEU A 128 1.65 18.50 3.40
CA LEU A 128 0.56 17.71 3.99
C LEU A 128 -0.78 18.03 3.33
N ASN A 129 -1.05 19.30 3.05
CA ASN A 129 -2.26 19.67 2.32
C ASN A 129 -2.29 19.04 0.92
N ALA A 130 -1.15 19.02 0.21
CA ALA A 130 -1.04 18.43 -1.12
C ALA A 130 -1.43 16.95 -1.15
N VAL A 131 -1.10 16.15 -0.13
CA VAL A 131 -1.49 14.72 -0.01
C VAL A 131 -3.00 14.50 -0.24
N THR A 132 -3.81 15.49 0.13
CA THR A 132 -5.28 15.40 -0.03
C THR A 132 -5.76 15.67 -1.46
N HIS A 133 -4.89 15.90 -2.45
CA HIS A 133 -5.30 16.09 -3.84
C HIS A 133 -5.95 14.84 -4.43
N CYS A 134 -5.71 13.66 -3.84
CA CYS A 134 -6.46 12.45 -4.16
C CYS A 134 -7.96 12.55 -3.83
N LEU A 135 -8.35 13.46 -2.93
CA LEU A 135 -9.74 13.78 -2.60
C LEU A 135 -10.18 15.10 -3.25
N TRP A 136 -9.29 16.09 -3.28
CA TRP A 136 -9.55 17.44 -3.81
C TRP A 136 -8.49 17.89 -4.83
N PRO A 137 -8.50 17.36 -6.06
CA PRO A 137 -7.39 17.46 -7.03
C PRO A 137 -6.89 18.88 -7.32
N ARG A 138 -7.80 19.84 -7.39
CA ARG A 138 -7.44 21.24 -7.71
C ARG A 138 -7.22 22.09 -6.46
N ARG A 139 -7.97 21.85 -5.40
CA ARG A 139 -8.01 22.74 -4.23
C ARG A 139 -6.87 22.46 -3.26
N ALA A 140 -6.55 21.18 -3.04
CA ALA A 140 -5.46 20.76 -2.16
C ALA A 140 -4.12 21.36 -2.57
N LEU A 141 -3.81 21.36 -3.87
CA LEU A 141 -2.54 21.86 -4.41
C LEU A 141 -2.33 23.37 -4.28
N ARG A 142 -3.41 24.14 -4.04
CA ARG A 142 -3.35 25.60 -3.83
C ARG A 142 -3.44 25.98 -2.35
N GLU A 143 -3.88 25.06 -1.51
CA GLU A 143 -4.01 25.30 -0.08
C GLU A 143 -2.64 25.14 0.58
N THR A 144 -1.92 26.23 0.76
CA THR A 144 -0.58 26.17 1.36
C THR A 144 -0.59 26.45 2.85
N ARG A 145 -1.65 27.05 3.42
CA ARG A 145 -1.73 27.43 4.84
C ARG A 145 -2.35 26.31 5.69
N PHE A 146 -2.28 26.45 7.00
CA PHE A 146 -3.00 25.54 7.90
C PHE A 146 -4.51 25.58 7.59
N SER A 147 -5.08 24.40 7.38
CA SER A 147 -6.52 24.21 7.24
C SER A 147 -6.86 22.87 7.84
N ALA A 148 -7.70 22.84 8.89
CA ALA A 148 -8.04 21.59 9.57
C ALA A 148 -8.51 20.50 8.59
N ARG A 149 -9.28 20.89 7.56
CA ARG A 149 -9.74 19.98 6.50
C ARG A 149 -8.60 19.36 5.70
N PHE A 150 -7.62 20.14 5.25
CA PHE A 150 -6.55 19.66 4.37
C PHE A 150 -5.35 19.13 5.16
N THR A 151 -4.94 19.85 6.20
CA THR A 151 -3.75 19.52 7.00
C THR A 151 -3.97 18.28 7.84
N LEU A 152 -5.10 18.14 8.55
CA LEU A 152 -5.33 16.96 9.40
C LEU A 152 -5.65 15.73 8.57
N THR A 153 -6.43 15.87 7.48
CA THR A 153 -6.69 14.77 6.55
C THR A 153 -5.41 14.32 5.86
N GLY A 154 -4.58 15.28 5.41
CA GLY A 154 -3.30 15.01 4.79
C GLY A 154 -2.32 14.31 5.73
N LEU A 155 -2.24 14.78 6.98
CA LEU A 155 -1.48 14.12 8.04
C LEU A 155 -1.98 12.69 8.27
N ALA A 156 -3.29 12.47 8.34
CA ALA A 156 -3.85 11.15 8.55
C ALA A 156 -3.50 10.19 7.39
N ILE A 157 -3.63 10.63 6.14
CA ILE A 157 -3.26 9.82 4.96
C ILE A 157 -1.75 9.54 4.96
N HIS A 158 -0.93 10.55 5.24
CA HIS A 158 0.53 10.42 5.30
C HIS A 158 0.96 9.43 6.38
N GLN A 159 0.40 9.51 7.58
CA GLN A 159 0.70 8.58 8.67
C GLN A 159 0.20 7.16 8.35
N ALA A 160 -0.99 7.01 7.76
CA ALA A 160 -1.50 5.71 7.34
C ALA A 160 -0.57 5.06 6.29
N SER A 161 -0.10 5.84 5.32
CA SER A 161 0.89 5.40 4.33
C SER A 161 2.22 5.02 4.98
N ALA A 162 2.74 5.84 5.90
CA ALA A 162 3.99 5.54 6.60
C ALA A 162 3.91 4.26 7.45
N ILE A 163 2.76 4.02 8.11
CA ILE A 163 2.50 2.77 8.84
C ILE A 163 2.43 1.58 7.88
N PHE A 164 1.76 1.72 6.75
CA PHE A 164 1.74 0.71 5.70
C PHE A 164 3.15 0.32 5.27
N TRP A 165 3.99 1.30 4.92
CA TRP A 165 5.38 1.07 4.56
C TRP A 165 6.21 0.48 5.71
N ALA A 166 5.93 0.86 6.97
CA ALA A 166 6.58 0.26 8.12
C ALA A 166 6.25 -1.23 8.27
N VAL A 167 5.02 -1.67 7.99
CA VAL A 167 4.68 -3.12 7.98
C VAL A 167 5.56 -3.87 6.97
N LEU A 168 5.75 -3.32 5.76
CA LEU A 168 6.63 -3.90 4.74
C LEU A 168 8.10 -3.89 5.18
N CYS A 169 8.56 -2.82 5.82
CA CYS A 169 9.90 -2.72 6.36
C CYS A 169 10.17 -3.79 7.43
N GLU A 170 9.26 -3.97 8.39
CA GLU A 170 9.40 -5.00 9.44
C GLU A 170 9.39 -6.40 8.83
N ALA A 171 8.53 -6.66 7.84
CA ALA A 171 8.50 -7.93 7.13
C ALA A 171 9.81 -8.20 6.35
N LEU A 172 10.37 -7.18 5.70
CA LEU A 172 11.66 -7.28 5.01
C LEU A 172 12.81 -7.50 6.00
N ASN A 173 12.84 -6.76 7.10
CA ASN A 173 13.85 -6.92 8.15
C ASN A 173 13.82 -8.35 8.74
N ALA A 174 12.62 -8.89 9.01
CA ALA A 174 12.47 -10.26 9.48
C ALA A 174 12.97 -11.30 8.46
N ARG A 175 12.83 -11.04 7.16
CA ARG A 175 13.39 -11.89 6.10
C ARG A 175 14.90 -11.81 6.03
N LEU A 176 15.47 -10.61 6.15
CA LEU A 176 16.92 -10.39 6.10
C LEU A 176 17.64 -10.91 7.35
N SER A 177 16.93 -11.02 8.47
CA SER A 177 17.47 -11.47 9.75
C SER A 177 17.11 -12.93 10.08
N ARG A 178 16.51 -13.69 9.15
CA ARG A 178 15.91 -15.01 9.45
C ARG A 178 16.89 -16.01 10.05
N ASP A 179 18.14 -16.00 9.58
CA ASP A 179 19.17 -16.95 9.98
C ASP A 179 20.20 -16.32 10.94
N ALA A 180 19.92 -15.10 11.43
CA ALA A 180 20.82 -14.38 12.31
C ALA A 180 20.52 -14.70 13.77
N GLU A 181 21.53 -15.17 14.50
CA GLU A 181 21.46 -15.42 15.94
C GLU A 181 21.35 -14.10 16.74
N VAL A 182 21.84 -12.99 16.16
CA VAL A 182 21.82 -11.65 16.76
C VAL A 182 21.18 -10.66 15.80
N VAL A 183 20.45 -9.68 16.33
CA VAL A 183 19.86 -8.59 15.54
C VAL A 183 20.97 -7.83 14.80
N SER A 184 20.88 -7.78 13.47
CA SER A 184 21.86 -7.11 12.61
C SER A 184 21.45 -5.65 12.32
N PRO A 185 22.22 -4.64 12.76
CA PRO A 185 21.97 -3.24 12.40
C PRO A 185 22.00 -3.01 10.90
N VAL A 186 22.85 -3.75 10.18
CA VAL A 186 22.95 -3.68 8.71
C VAL A 186 21.63 -4.15 8.08
N ALA A 187 21.05 -5.26 8.53
CA ALA A 187 19.77 -5.75 8.02
C ALA A 187 18.64 -4.72 8.23
N ILE A 188 18.60 -4.06 9.39
CA ILE A 188 17.62 -3.01 9.70
C ILE A 188 17.76 -1.83 8.74
N VAL A 189 18.98 -1.31 8.56
CA VAL A 189 19.25 -0.18 7.67
C VAL A 189 18.94 -0.57 6.22
N THR A 190 19.35 -1.76 5.77
CA THR A 190 19.05 -2.26 4.42
C THR A 190 17.54 -2.36 4.20
N ALA A 191 16.78 -2.92 5.15
CA ALA A 191 15.32 -3.01 5.04
C ALA A 191 14.66 -1.63 4.95
N ALA A 192 15.08 -0.68 5.80
CA ALA A 192 14.54 0.67 5.83
C ALA A 192 14.83 1.43 4.52
N THR A 193 16.08 1.40 4.04
CA THR A 193 16.49 2.04 2.79
C THR A 193 15.77 1.42 1.59
N ALA A 194 15.70 0.09 1.52
CA ALA A 194 15.00 -0.61 0.44
C ALA A 194 13.49 -0.29 0.45
N THR A 195 12.88 -0.21 1.63
CA THR A 195 11.46 0.15 1.77
C THR A 195 11.21 1.59 1.32
N ALA A 196 12.04 2.55 1.73
CA ALA A 196 11.88 3.95 1.32
C ALA A 196 12.10 4.14 -0.19
N ALA A 197 13.05 3.41 -0.78
CA ALA A 197 13.25 3.41 -2.23
C ALA A 197 12.03 2.83 -2.96
N ALA A 198 11.48 1.71 -2.47
CA ALA A 198 10.27 1.12 -3.01
C ALA A 198 9.08 2.08 -2.89
N ALA A 199 8.94 2.78 -1.75
CA ALA A 199 7.92 3.79 -1.55
C ALA A 199 8.01 4.90 -2.58
N TYR A 200 9.19 5.50 -2.77
CA TYR A 200 9.40 6.53 -3.79
C TYR A 200 9.02 6.05 -5.18
N VAL A 201 9.46 4.85 -5.57
CA VAL A 201 9.15 4.29 -6.89
C VAL A 201 7.64 4.08 -7.05
N VAL A 202 6.98 3.52 -6.05
CA VAL A 202 5.53 3.29 -6.12
C VAL A 202 4.79 4.62 -6.21
N ASP A 203 5.10 5.54 -5.30
CA ASP A 203 4.42 6.82 -5.15
C ASP A 203 4.56 7.76 -6.36
N TYR A 204 5.65 7.65 -7.13
CA TYR A 204 5.94 8.59 -8.24
C TYR A 204 6.07 7.95 -9.61
N HIS A 205 6.18 6.63 -9.72
CA HIS A 205 6.40 5.95 -10.99
C HIS A 205 5.43 4.79 -11.27
N VAL A 206 4.70 4.30 -10.27
CA VAL A 206 3.76 3.18 -10.45
C VAL A 206 2.31 3.65 -10.35
N VAL A 207 1.99 4.50 -9.37
CA VAL A 207 0.62 4.92 -9.15
C VAL A 207 0.19 6.03 -10.11
N PRO A 208 -1.12 6.12 -10.46
CA PRO A 208 -1.64 7.25 -11.23
C PRO A 208 -1.40 8.59 -10.52
N GLU A 209 -1.22 9.66 -11.29
CA GLU A 209 -0.99 11.02 -10.80
C GLU A 209 -2.02 11.45 -9.72
N ARG A 210 -3.26 10.97 -9.82
CA ARG A 210 -4.33 11.30 -8.85
C ARG A 210 -4.03 10.85 -7.42
N ILE A 211 -3.23 9.81 -7.22
CA ILE A 211 -2.98 9.21 -5.89
C ILE A 211 -1.51 9.29 -5.46
N THR A 212 -0.67 10.02 -6.21
CA THR A 212 0.66 10.38 -5.74
C THR A 212 0.54 11.27 -4.47
N PRO A 213 1.62 11.47 -3.70
CA PRO A 213 1.58 12.34 -2.52
C PRO A 213 1.46 13.83 -2.85
N GLY A 214 1.83 14.25 -4.06
CA GLY A 214 1.84 15.65 -4.48
C GLY A 214 2.91 16.53 -3.83
N PHE A 215 3.89 15.94 -3.13
CA PHE A 215 4.98 16.71 -2.51
C PHE A 215 5.83 17.47 -3.53
N ASP A 216 5.98 16.94 -4.74
CA ASP A 216 6.70 17.50 -5.88
C ASP A 216 6.16 18.86 -6.36
N ILE A 217 4.92 19.19 -5.99
CA ILE A 217 4.33 20.52 -6.25
C ILE A 217 4.94 21.60 -5.37
N HIS A 218 5.41 21.25 -4.17
CA HIS A 218 5.97 22.19 -3.20
C HIS A 218 7.44 21.95 -2.88
N LEU A 219 8.03 20.87 -3.40
CA LEU A 219 9.40 20.45 -3.14
C LEU A 219 10.16 20.21 -4.43
N SER A 220 11.39 20.72 -4.50
CA SER A 220 12.37 20.32 -5.49
C SER A 220 12.69 18.83 -5.39
N LYS A 221 13.19 18.24 -6.48
CA LYS A 221 13.58 16.81 -6.51
C LYS A 221 14.57 16.44 -5.41
N ARG A 222 15.48 17.35 -5.04
CA ARG A 222 16.46 17.14 -3.96
C ARG A 222 15.78 17.11 -2.58
N SER A 223 14.81 17.99 -2.36
CA SER A 223 14.01 18.00 -1.14
C SER A 223 13.14 16.78 -1.02
N LEU A 224 12.53 16.35 -2.12
CA LEU A 224 11.76 15.12 -2.17
C LEU A 224 12.61 13.91 -1.81
N ALA A 225 13.83 13.81 -2.35
CA ALA A 225 14.79 12.79 -1.93
C ALA A 225 15.08 12.85 -0.41
N GLY A 226 15.24 14.06 0.14
CA GLY A 226 15.39 14.28 1.57
C GLY A 226 14.21 13.75 2.41
N VAL A 227 12.98 13.85 1.92
CA VAL A 227 11.78 13.30 2.60
C VAL A 227 11.84 11.77 2.68
N TYR A 228 12.21 11.09 1.60
CA TYR A 228 12.36 9.62 1.61
C TYR A 228 13.59 9.15 2.40
N VAL A 229 14.67 9.95 2.46
CA VAL A 229 15.78 9.71 3.38
C VAL A 229 15.31 9.83 4.84
N ALA A 230 14.49 10.83 5.16
CA ALA A 230 13.92 11.00 6.50
C ALA A 230 12.96 9.85 6.87
N LEU A 231 12.18 9.36 5.90
CA LEU A 231 11.37 8.16 6.06
C LEU A 231 12.25 6.95 6.42
N ALA A 232 13.29 6.69 5.63
CA ALA A 232 14.24 5.59 5.89
C ALA A 232 14.91 5.73 7.27
N ALA A 233 15.35 6.94 7.63
CA ALA A 233 15.98 7.22 8.91
C ALA A 233 15.02 6.97 10.09
N GLY A 234 13.76 7.36 9.98
CA GLY A 234 12.76 7.08 11.02
C GLY A 234 12.41 5.60 11.14
N LEU A 235 12.30 4.88 10.01
CA LEU A 235 12.11 3.43 9.98
C LEU A 235 13.28 2.72 10.69
N ALA A 236 14.51 3.02 10.28
CA ALA A 236 15.71 2.43 10.84
C ALA A 236 15.89 2.81 12.32
N GLY A 237 15.74 4.10 12.66
CA GLY A 237 15.94 4.61 14.00
C GLY A 237 15.00 3.96 15.02
N ALA A 238 13.72 3.83 14.71
CA ALA A 238 12.76 3.17 15.59
C ALA A 238 13.09 1.68 15.79
N ALA A 239 13.49 0.98 14.72
CA ALA A 239 13.88 -0.43 14.79
C ALA A 239 15.19 -0.64 15.57
N LEU A 240 16.21 0.19 15.35
CA LEU A 240 17.49 0.15 16.06
C LEU A 240 17.32 0.42 17.56
N LEU A 241 16.53 1.44 17.92
CA LEU A 241 16.23 1.75 19.33
C LEU A 241 15.51 0.61 20.02
N ARG A 242 14.61 -0.08 19.31
CA ARG A 242 13.93 -1.26 19.84
C ARG A 242 14.88 -2.44 20.02
N ALA A 243 15.74 -2.70 19.03
CA ALA A 243 16.76 -3.75 19.11
C ALA A 243 17.72 -3.51 20.29
N ALA A 244 18.13 -2.26 20.53
CA ALA A 244 18.99 -1.90 21.65
C ALA A 244 18.34 -2.07 23.03
N ARG A 245 17.00 -2.10 23.11
CA ARG A 245 16.23 -2.28 24.35
C ARG A 245 15.78 -3.71 24.59
N ALA A 246 15.94 -4.61 23.62
CA ALA A 246 15.62 -6.01 23.81
C ALA A 246 16.62 -6.62 24.80
N PRO A 247 16.17 -7.38 25.81
CA PRO A 247 17.09 -8.11 26.69
C PRO A 247 17.95 -9.06 25.85
N ARG A 248 19.26 -9.04 26.10
CA ARG A 248 20.22 -9.96 25.49
C ARG A 248 20.09 -11.36 26.08
#